data_AF-A0A7W1JA38-F1
#
_entry.id   AF-A0A7W1JA38-F1
#
_cell.length_a   1.000
_cell.length_b   1.000
_cell.length_c   1.000
_cell.angle_alpha   90.00
_cell.angle_beta   90.00
_cell.angle_gamma   90.00
#
_symmetry.space_group_name_H-M   'P 1'
#
loop_
_entity.id
_entity.type
_entity.pdbx_description
1 polymer ?
#
loop_
_entity_poly.entity_id
_entity_poly.type
_entity_poly.pdbx_seq_one_letter_code
_entity_poly.pdbx_strand_id
1 'polypeptide(L)'
;MDFFARQDHARRASRWLVVLFVLSVIAIVSVTNVAAYYALSYQAEVMANRTALHVVVTVLTLCAIGVGSAIKIAQLSGGGSVAAEMMGAKRLNDSAASAEERTLLHVVEEMSIASGVPMPLVYVIEEDGLNAFAAGHRPSDAVIAVTRGCLARMDRAELQGVVAHEFSHLLNGDMHLNLRLIGLLSGILVIGETGRVLMRMCGWSNDGSRRDRGVIIWLLGAGIVLFVIGYVGYFFGRLIKAAINREREYLADASAVQFTRNPAGVAGALKKVGDRYGRSAIHHPRAEEFSHLFFGQALASSWLGLLASHPPLRRRIRAVDPRWDGTWPEVAPIEPPPRSELEVSGPARSLVIGAEQIAARIGRFSPEHIAYGAALLANLPSEITAASRDPFSARAAILALLIDARPAIAELQWQAIAGRDPSLATETRRLHPIIAPLGDAARLPLFDLSMPALRSLGAGQRIDLLALVADLVSADQELT
;
A
#
# COMPACT_ATOMS: atom_id res chain seq x y z
N MET A 1 -20.25 -16.52 -5.25
CA MET A 1 -18.84 -16.97 -5.23
C MET A 1 -18.47 -17.40 -3.81
N ASP A 2 -18.14 -18.67 -3.62
CA ASP A 2 -17.89 -19.29 -2.30
C ASP A 2 -16.59 -18.77 -1.63
N PHE A 3 -16.68 -18.42 -0.35
CA PHE A 3 -15.58 -17.88 0.46
C PHE A 3 -14.52 -18.94 0.79
N PHE A 4 -14.96 -20.19 1.02
CA PHE A 4 -14.06 -21.29 1.36
C PHE A 4 -13.18 -21.69 0.18
N ALA A 5 -13.76 -21.74 -1.02
CA ALA A 5 -13.02 -21.96 -2.26
C ALA A 5 -11.90 -20.93 -2.49
N ARG A 6 -12.14 -19.65 -2.12
CA ARG A 6 -11.13 -18.58 -2.21
C ARG A 6 -10.00 -18.75 -1.21
N GLN A 7 -10.30 -19.13 0.04
CA GLN A 7 -9.25 -19.42 1.04
C GLN A 7 -8.37 -20.61 0.62
N ASP A 8 -8.97 -21.67 0.07
CA ASP A 8 -8.22 -22.85 -0.39
C ASP A 8 -7.36 -22.57 -1.62
N HIS A 9 -7.84 -21.71 -2.52
CA HIS A 9 -7.03 -21.27 -3.65
C HIS A 9 -5.83 -20.43 -3.19
N ALA A 10 -6.04 -19.47 -2.27
CA ALA A 10 -4.98 -18.67 -1.69
C ALA A 10 -3.91 -19.53 -0.97
N ARG A 11 -4.34 -20.51 -0.17
CA ARG A 11 -3.42 -21.44 0.52
C ARG A 11 -2.64 -22.33 -0.44
N ARG A 12 -3.25 -22.80 -1.53
CA ARG A 12 -2.55 -23.60 -2.55
C ARG A 12 -1.52 -22.76 -3.30
N ALA A 13 -1.88 -21.55 -3.70
CA ALA A 13 -0.97 -20.62 -4.35
C ALA A 13 0.25 -20.28 -3.47
N SER A 14 0.04 -19.96 -2.19
CA SER A 14 1.14 -19.70 -1.25
C SER A 14 2.04 -20.93 -1.04
N ARG A 15 1.48 -22.14 -0.98
CA ARG A 15 2.26 -23.38 -0.87
C ARG A 15 3.15 -23.61 -2.09
N TRP A 16 2.60 -23.49 -3.30
CA TRP A 16 3.37 -23.62 -4.53
C TRP A 16 4.48 -22.59 -4.64
N LEU A 17 4.23 -21.36 -4.21
CA LEU A 17 5.24 -20.32 -4.19
C LEU A 17 6.42 -20.68 -3.27
N VAL A 18 6.14 -21.17 -2.07
CA VAL A 18 7.19 -21.60 -1.13
C VAL A 18 8.00 -22.76 -1.72
N VAL A 19 7.33 -23.76 -2.30
CA VAL A 19 7.99 -24.90 -2.94
C VAL A 19 8.94 -24.43 -4.04
N LEU A 20 8.48 -23.54 -4.91
CA LEU A 20 9.28 -23.06 -6.02
C LEU A 20 10.41 -22.12 -5.58
N PHE A 21 10.20 -21.32 -4.53
CA PHE A 21 11.29 -20.56 -3.90
C PHE A 21 12.39 -21.49 -3.38
N VAL A 22 12.02 -22.57 -2.69
CA VAL A 22 12.97 -23.58 -2.21
C VAL A 22 13.71 -24.24 -3.38
N LEU A 23 13.01 -24.60 -4.46
CA LEU A 23 13.64 -25.15 -5.66
C LEU A 23 14.62 -24.16 -6.32
N SER A 24 14.27 -22.88 -6.40
CA SER A 24 15.18 -21.83 -6.89
C SER A 24 16.42 -21.69 -6.00
N VAL A 25 16.26 -21.74 -4.68
CA VAL A 25 17.40 -21.70 -3.74
C VAL A 25 18.30 -22.92 -3.92
N ILE A 26 17.73 -24.13 -4.04
CA ILE A 26 18.49 -25.36 -4.31
C ILE A 26 19.27 -25.24 -5.62
N ALA A 27 18.63 -24.75 -6.68
CA ALA A 27 19.28 -24.54 -7.97
C ALA A 27 20.44 -23.54 -7.85
N ILE A 28 20.22 -22.39 -7.21
CA ILE A 28 21.27 -21.38 -6.98
C ILE A 28 22.44 -21.96 -6.19
N VAL A 29 22.18 -22.63 -5.07
CA VAL A 29 23.22 -23.27 -4.25
C VAL A 29 24.00 -24.29 -5.07
N SER A 30 23.32 -25.11 -5.86
CA SER A 30 23.96 -26.13 -6.70
C SER A 30 24.91 -25.50 -7.71
N VAL A 31 24.48 -24.45 -8.41
CA VAL A 31 25.35 -23.84 -9.43
C VAL A 31 26.44 -22.98 -8.81
N THR A 32 26.19 -22.28 -7.70
CA THR A 32 27.25 -21.54 -6.98
C THR A 32 28.34 -22.50 -6.49
N ASN A 33 27.99 -23.70 -6.05
CA ASN A 33 28.95 -24.74 -5.70
C ASN A 33 29.80 -25.19 -6.90
N VAL A 34 29.16 -25.42 -8.05
CA VAL A 34 29.88 -25.78 -9.30
C VAL A 34 30.82 -24.65 -9.73
N ALA A 35 30.34 -23.40 -9.70
CA ALA A 35 31.13 -22.23 -10.04
C ALA A 35 32.33 -22.05 -9.11
N ALA A 36 32.14 -22.20 -7.80
CA ALA A 36 33.21 -22.10 -6.82
C ALA A 36 34.25 -23.23 -6.97
N TYR A 37 33.80 -24.45 -7.27
CA TYR A 37 34.68 -25.59 -7.54
C TYR A 37 35.63 -25.29 -8.71
N TYR A 38 35.10 -24.82 -9.85
CA TYR A 38 35.92 -24.46 -11.01
C TYR A 38 36.77 -23.22 -10.79
N ALA A 39 36.27 -22.22 -10.07
CA ALA A 39 37.03 -21.00 -9.78
C ALA A 39 38.27 -21.27 -8.90
N LEU A 40 38.17 -22.23 -7.97
CA LEU A 40 39.23 -22.56 -7.02
C LEU A 40 39.98 -23.85 -7.38
N SER A 41 39.69 -24.47 -8.53
CA SER A 41 40.28 -25.76 -8.91
C SER A 41 41.81 -25.71 -9.09
N TYR A 42 42.38 -24.52 -9.28
CA TYR A 42 43.81 -24.30 -9.42
C TYR A 42 44.55 -24.23 -8.08
N GLN A 43 43.84 -24.10 -6.95
CA GLN A 43 44.43 -24.08 -5.61
C GLN A 43 44.47 -25.49 -5.03
N ALA A 44 45.68 -26.09 -5.01
CA ALA A 44 45.90 -27.47 -4.60
C ALA A 44 45.41 -27.77 -3.16
N GLU A 45 45.59 -26.83 -2.23
CA GLU A 45 45.15 -26.97 -0.83
C GLU A 45 43.62 -27.01 -0.70
N VAL A 46 42.90 -26.18 -1.46
CA VAL A 46 41.44 -26.15 -1.47
C VAL A 46 40.87 -27.41 -2.11
N MET A 47 41.51 -27.90 -3.18
CA MET A 47 41.12 -29.14 -3.86
C MET A 47 41.41 -30.41 -3.06
N ALA A 48 42.26 -30.35 -2.04
CA ALA A 48 42.49 -31.45 -1.10
C ALA A 48 41.28 -31.69 -0.18
N ASN A 49 40.44 -30.68 0.08
CA ASN A 49 39.25 -30.79 0.91
C ASN A 49 37.98 -30.29 0.22
N ARG A 50 37.60 -30.98 -0.87
CA ARG A 50 36.42 -30.65 -1.70
C ARG A 50 35.12 -30.61 -0.89
N THR A 51 34.95 -31.53 0.06
CA THR A 51 33.76 -31.60 0.91
C THR A 51 33.63 -30.33 1.77
N ALA A 52 34.74 -29.87 2.37
CA ALA A 52 34.73 -28.63 3.14
C ALA A 52 34.40 -27.42 2.26
N LEU A 53 34.96 -27.34 1.04
CA LEU A 53 34.62 -26.29 0.09
C LEU A 53 33.11 -26.25 -0.19
N HIS A 54 32.50 -27.40 -0.50
CA HIS A 54 31.06 -27.48 -0.78
C HIS A 54 30.20 -27.06 0.41
N VAL A 55 30.55 -27.51 1.61
CA VAL A 55 29.84 -27.13 2.84
C VAL A 55 29.94 -25.63 3.08
N VAL A 56 31.15 -25.06 3.00
CA VAL A 56 31.38 -23.63 3.24
C VAL A 56 30.62 -22.78 2.20
N VAL A 57 30.74 -23.09 0.91
CA VAL A 57 30.05 -22.33 -0.15
C VAL A 57 28.53 -22.42 0.00
N THR A 58 28.01 -23.60 0.35
CA THR A 58 26.58 -23.79 0.60
C THR A 58 26.10 -22.94 1.78
N VAL A 59 26.81 -23.00 2.91
CA VAL A 59 26.46 -22.22 4.11
C VAL A 59 26.54 -20.72 3.81
N LEU A 60 27.60 -20.24 3.16
CA LEU A 60 27.74 -18.84 2.79
C LEU A 60 26.63 -18.36 1.84
N THR A 61 26.26 -19.18 0.85
CA THR A 61 25.19 -18.84 -0.10
C THR A 61 23.84 -18.77 0.60
N LEU A 62 23.51 -19.76 1.45
CA LEU A 62 22.27 -19.78 2.23
C LEU A 62 22.21 -18.60 3.23
N CYS A 63 23.32 -18.30 3.89
CA CYS A 63 23.44 -17.13 4.77
C CYS A 63 23.24 -15.84 3.98
N ALA A 64 23.85 -15.67 2.80
CA ALA A 64 23.69 -14.47 1.97
C ALA A 64 22.23 -14.27 1.55
N ILE A 65 21.56 -15.32 1.08
CA ILE A 65 20.13 -15.27 0.71
C ILE A 65 19.28 -14.97 1.95
N GLY A 66 19.51 -15.69 3.05
CA GLY A 66 18.75 -15.54 4.29
C GLY A 66 18.89 -14.16 4.91
N VAL A 67 20.12 -13.64 5.01
CA VAL A 67 20.42 -12.29 5.50
C VAL A 67 19.83 -11.24 4.57
N GLY A 68 20.01 -11.38 3.25
CA GLY A 68 19.41 -10.46 2.27
C GLY A 68 17.90 -10.38 2.39
N SER A 69 17.23 -11.52 2.53
CA SER A 69 15.79 -11.58 2.77
C SER A 69 15.39 -11.00 4.12
N ALA A 70 16.11 -11.33 5.20
CA ALA A 70 15.83 -10.84 6.55
C ALA A 70 15.96 -9.32 6.63
N ILE A 71 17.01 -8.73 6.04
CA ILE A 71 17.21 -7.28 5.99
C ILE A 71 16.04 -6.63 5.25
N LYS A 72 15.64 -7.13 4.08
CA LYS A 72 14.52 -6.52 3.34
C LYS A 72 13.18 -6.68 4.08
N ILE A 73 12.92 -7.85 4.69
CA ILE A 73 11.72 -8.06 5.50
C ILE A 73 11.70 -7.11 6.70
N ALA A 74 12.83 -6.92 7.38
CA ALA A 74 12.95 -5.97 8.48
C ALA A 74 12.73 -4.53 8.01
N GLN A 75 13.29 -4.14 6.86
CA GLN A 75 13.04 -2.82 6.26
C GLN A 75 11.56 -2.60 5.97
N LEU A 76 10.88 -3.59 5.39
CA LEU A 76 9.45 -3.51 5.07
C LEU A 76 8.53 -3.71 6.28
N SER A 77 9.05 -4.05 7.46
CA SER A 77 8.24 -4.30 8.66
C SER A 77 7.52 -3.05 9.20
N GLY A 78 7.99 -1.87 8.83
CA GLY A 78 7.35 -0.58 9.16
C GLY A 78 6.01 -0.31 8.48
N GLY A 79 5.53 -1.24 7.63
CA GLY A 79 4.21 -1.17 7.01
C GLY A 79 4.20 -0.55 5.62
N GLY A 80 3.03 -0.14 5.17
CA GLY A 80 2.83 0.40 3.82
C GLY A 80 3.57 1.71 3.57
N SER A 81 3.70 2.56 4.59
CA SER A 81 4.36 3.87 4.49
C SER A 81 5.82 3.74 4.05
N VAL A 82 6.54 2.75 4.57
CA VAL A 82 7.93 2.49 4.17
C VAL A 82 8.00 2.14 2.69
N ALA A 83 7.11 1.29 2.19
CA ALA A 83 7.08 0.93 0.77
C ALA A 83 6.79 2.16 -0.13
N ALA A 84 5.87 3.03 0.28
CA ALA A 84 5.57 4.28 -0.42
C ALA A 84 6.76 5.25 -0.40
N GLU A 85 7.38 5.47 0.74
CA GLU A 85 8.54 6.36 0.90
C GLU A 85 9.77 5.83 0.14
N MET A 86 9.96 4.51 0.10
CA MET A 86 11.00 3.87 -0.72
C MET A 86 10.83 4.12 -2.23
N MET A 87 9.62 4.46 -2.67
CA MET A 87 9.30 4.85 -4.04
C MET A 87 9.33 6.37 -4.25
N GLY A 88 9.80 7.14 -3.25
CA GLY A 88 9.84 8.60 -3.30
C GLY A 88 8.47 9.25 -3.15
N ALA A 89 7.45 8.51 -2.71
CA ALA A 89 6.11 9.03 -2.56
C ALA A 89 6.03 10.02 -1.38
N LYS A 90 5.32 11.12 -1.59
CA LYS A 90 5.05 12.12 -0.56
C LYS A 90 3.67 11.90 0.02
N ARG A 91 3.59 11.92 1.34
CA ARG A 91 2.33 11.81 2.05
C ARG A 91 1.46 13.05 1.79
N LEU A 92 0.17 12.84 1.52
CA LEU A 92 -0.79 13.94 1.45
C LEU A 92 -1.24 14.37 2.84
N ASN A 93 -1.27 15.69 3.04
CA ASN A 93 -1.85 16.35 4.21
C ASN A 93 -3.01 17.22 3.73
N ASP A 94 -4.21 17.07 4.30
CA ASP A 94 -5.44 17.73 3.84
C ASP A 94 -5.30 19.27 3.80
N SER A 95 -4.64 19.85 4.81
CA SER A 95 -4.46 21.29 4.97
C SER A 95 -3.67 21.97 3.84
N ALA A 96 -2.80 21.24 3.13
CA ALA A 96 -1.93 21.76 2.08
C ALA A 96 -2.21 21.15 0.69
N ALA A 97 -3.25 20.33 0.56
CA ALA A 97 -3.54 19.58 -0.65
C ALA A 97 -4.04 20.50 -1.79
N SER A 98 -3.55 20.25 -3.01
CA SER A 98 -4.10 20.85 -4.25
C SER A 98 -5.55 20.41 -4.50
N ALA A 99 -6.24 21.01 -5.47
CA ALA A 99 -7.62 20.62 -5.81
C ALA A 99 -7.71 19.15 -6.26
N GLU A 100 -6.73 18.67 -7.01
CA GLU A 100 -6.61 17.30 -7.50
C GLU A 100 -6.28 16.34 -6.34
N GLU A 101 -5.39 16.74 -5.43
CA GLU A 101 -5.04 15.96 -4.25
C GLU A 101 -6.22 15.82 -3.26
N ARG A 102 -7.01 16.88 -3.10
CA ARG A 102 -8.28 16.81 -2.34
C ARG A 102 -9.28 15.89 -3.00
N THR A 103 -9.37 15.93 -4.33
CA THR A 103 -10.22 14.99 -5.09
C THR A 103 -9.79 13.54 -4.83
N LEU A 104 -8.49 13.26 -4.81
CA LEU A 104 -7.97 11.94 -4.45
C LEU A 104 -8.35 11.55 -3.01
N LEU A 105 -8.21 12.46 -2.04
CA LEU A 105 -8.60 12.19 -0.64
C LEU A 105 -10.08 11.81 -0.53
N HIS A 106 -10.96 12.57 -1.19
CA HIS A 106 -12.40 12.25 -1.24
C HIS A 106 -12.67 10.89 -1.91
N VAL A 107 -12.02 10.61 -3.03
CA VAL A 107 -12.17 9.31 -3.72
C VAL A 107 -11.73 8.14 -2.83
N VAL A 108 -10.62 8.29 -2.09
CA VAL A 108 -10.15 7.26 -1.15
C VAL A 108 -11.13 7.09 0.01
N GLU A 109 -11.68 8.18 0.55
CA GLU A 109 -12.68 8.16 1.61
C GLU A 109 -13.98 7.45 1.15
N GLU A 110 -14.45 7.77 -0.06
CA GLU A 110 -15.60 7.12 -0.68
C GLU A 110 -15.39 5.61 -0.82
N MET A 111 -14.19 5.19 -1.24
CA MET A 111 -13.86 3.76 -1.38
C MET A 111 -13.68 3.07 -0.03
N SER A 112 -13.21 3.78 1.00
CA SER A 112 -13.21 3.32 2.39
C SER A 112 -14.63 3.01 2.86
N ILE A 113 -15.58 3.92 2.62
CA ILE A 113 -16.99 3.73 2.96
C ILE A 113 -17.60 2.58 2.14
N ALA A 114 -17.38 2.56 0.83
CA ALA A 114 -18.00 1.57 -0.06
C ALA A 114 -17.49 0.13 0.18
N SER A 115 -16.22 -0.02 0.56
CA SER A 115 -15.61 -1.33 0.82
C SER A 115 -15.71 -1.77 2.29
N GLY A 116 -16.07 -0.86 3.20
CA GLY A 116 -16.04 -1.10 4.65
C GLY A 116 -14.63 -1.25 5.22
N VAL A 117 -13.61 -0.87 4.45
CA VAL A 117 -12.22 -0.88 4.87
C VAL A 117 -11.87 0.48 5.47
N PRO A 118 -11.22 0.54 6.64
CA PRO A 118 -10.83 1.82 7.22
C PRO A 118 -9.89 2.63 6.32
N MET A 119 -10.06 3.95 6.28
CA MET A 119 -9.32 4.85 5.38
C MET A 119 -7.79 4.69 5.52
N PRO A 120 -7.08 4.28 4.45
CA PRO A 120 -5.63 4.15 4.45
C PRO A 120 -4.95 5.52 4.33
N LEU A 121 -3.65 5.58 4.61
CA LEU A 121 -2.89 6.80 4.36
C LEU A 121 -2.69 6.99 2.85
N VAL A 122 -2.79 8.24 2.39
CA VAL A 122 -2.70 8.56 0.96
C VAL A 122 -1.37 9.23 0.64
N TYR A 123 -0.72 8.74 -0.40
CA TYR A 123 0.56 9.23 -0.90
C TYR A 123 0.48 9.58 -2.39
N VAL A 124 1.29 10.54 -2.82
CA VAL A 124 1.48 10.89 -4.23
C VAL A 124 2.91 10.64 -4.64
N ILE A 125 3.08 9.95 -5.77
CA ILE A 125 4.38 9.68 -6.39
C ILE A 125 4.58 10.69 -7.51
N GLU A 126 5.70 11.41 -7.50
CA GLU A 126 6.04 12.39 -8.55
C GLU A 126 6.56 11.69 -9.81
N GLU A 127 5.67 10.93 -10.46
CA GLU A 127 5.90 10.17 -11.68
C GLU A 127 4.78 10.46 -12.68
N ASP A 128 5.15 10.56 -13.96
CA ASP A 128 4.22 10.86 -15.05
C ASP A 128 3.38 9.66 -15.49
N GLY A 129 3.87 8.45 -15.21
CA GLY A 129 3.20 7.20 -15.56
C GLY A 129 1.85 7.06 -14.87
N LEU A 130 0.85 6.55 -15.58
CA LEU A 130 -0.49 6.28 -15.03
C LEU A 130 -0.45 5.03 -14.16
N ASN A 131 -0.27 5.21 -12.86
CA ASN A 131 -0.20 4.10 -11.92
C ASN A 131 -0.69 4.45 -10.51
N ALA A 132 -0.99 3.41 -9.75
CA ALA A 132 -1.29 3.48 -8.33
C ALA A 132 -0.90 2.15 -7.69
N PHE A 133 -0.74 2.10 -6.37
CA PHE A 133 -0.58 0.84 -5.67
C PHE A 133 -1.04 0.92 -4.21
N ALA A 134 -1.44 -0.21 -3.65
CA ALA A 134 -1.63 -0.41 -2.21
C ALA A 134 -0.49 -1.23 -1.58
N ALA A 135 -0.05 -0.83 -0.39
CA ALA A 135 0.94 -1.55 0.39
C ALA A 135 0.60 -1.55 1.88
N GLY A 136 0.99 -2.61 2.60
CA GLY A 136 0.77 -2.75 4.05
C GLY A 136 0.74 -4.22 4.48
N HIS A 137 0.99 -4.48 5.77
CA HIS A 137 0.87 -5.83 6.34
C HIS A 137 -0.55 -6.12 6.83
N ARG A 138 -1.28 -5.08 7.26
CA ARG A 138 -2.65 -5.13 7.74
C ARG A 138 -3.42 -3.91 7.20
N PRO A 139 -4.77 -3.92 7.25
CA PRO A 139 -5.57 -2.74 6.91
C PRO A 139 -5.25 -1.50 7.77
N SER A 140 -4.67 -1.67 8.96
CA SER A 140 -4.34 -0.59 9.89
C SER A 140 -3.08 0.20 9.51
N ASP A 141 -2.15 -0.40 8.78
CA ASP A 141 -0.90 0.19 8.28
C ASP A 141 -0.88 0.27 6.75
N ALA A 142 -2.06 0.14 6.13
CA ALA A 142 -2.23 0.21 4.69
C ALA A 142 -2.07 1.65 4.18
N VAL A 143 -1.45 1.76 3.01
CA VAL A 143 -1.31 3.01 2.27
C VAL A 143 -1.79 2.82 0.83
N ILE A 144 -2.29 3.88 0.23
CA ILE A 144 -2.57 3.98 -1.20
C ILE A 144 -1.67 5.08 -1.76
N ALA A 145 -0.82 4.72 -2.70
CA ALA A 145 0.03 5.66 -3.42
C ALA A 145 -0.48 5.80 -4.86
N VAL A 146 -0.69 7.03 -5.32
CA VAL A 146 -1.15 7.34 -6.69
C VAL A 146 -0.13 8.23 -7.37
N THR A 147 0.15 8.02 -8.64
CA THR A 147 1.10 8.86 -9.37
C THR A 147 0.50 10.22 -9.74
N ARG A 148 1.35 11.25 -9.88
CA ARG A 148 0.96 12.56 -10.41
C ARG A 148 0.33 12.45 -11.79
N GLY A 149 0.83 11.52 -12.62
CA GLY A 149 0.25 11.18 -13.91
C GLY A 149 -1.23 10.81 -13.85
N CYS A 150 -1.65 10.00 -12.88
CA CYS A 150 -3.05 9.65 -12.68
C CYS A 150 -3.88 10.88 -12.33
N LEU A 151 -3.42 11.71 -11.39
CA LEU A 151 -4.13 12.92 -10.97
C LEU A 151 -4.34 13.93 -12.10
N ALA A 152 -3.39 14.02 -13.04
CA ALA A 152 -3.46 14.96 -14.16
C ALA A 152 -4.31 14.46 -15.35
N ARG A 153 -4.48 13.14 -15.50
CA ARG A 153 -5.00 12.52 -16.73
C ARG A 153 -6.18 11.58 -16.56
N MET A 154 -6.52 11.21 -15.32
CA MET A 154 -7.71 10.40 -15.00
C MET A 154 -8.82 11.28 -14.45
N ASP A 155 -10.02 11.11 -14.99
CA ASP A 155 -11.18 11.81 -14.46
C ASP A 155 -11.57 11.21 -13.12
N ARG A 156 -12.50 11.87 -12.41
CA ARG A 156 -12.89 11.41 -11.07
C ARG A 156 -13.43 9.98 -11.08
N ALA A 157 -14.17 9.56 -12.12
CA ALA A 157 -14.75 8.22 -12.20
C ALA A 157 -13.68 7.15 -12.51
N GLU A 158 -12.70 7.49 -13.35
CA GLU A 158 -11.55 6.65 -13.65
C GLU A 158 -10.61 6.52 -12.44
N LEU A 159 -10.31 7.64 -11.77
CA LEU A 159 -9.52 7.65 -10.54
C LEU A 159 -10.20 6.82 -9.45
N GLN A 160 -11.53 6.94 -9.31
CA GLN A 160 -12.32 6.09 -8.43
C GLN A 160 -12.23 4.62 -8.82
N GLY A 161 -12.22 4.29 -10.11
CA GLY A 161 -12.00 2.93 -10.61
C GLY A 161 -10.62 2.36 -10.23
N VAL A 162 -9.55 3.14 -10.38
CA VAL A 162 -8.19 2.74 -9.97
C VAL A 162 -8.12 2.55 -8.45
N VAL A 163 -8.58 3.52 -7.67
CA VAL A 163 -8.55 3.44 -6.21
C VAL A 163 -9.41 2.26 -5.71
N ALA A 164 -10.59 2.03 -6.29
CA ALA A 164 -11.44 0.90 -5.93
C ALA A 164 -10.77 -0.46 -6.18
N HIS A 165 -9.98 -0.57 -7.26
CA HIS A 165 -9.19 -1.76 -7.54
C HIS A 165 -8.13 -1.98 -6.45
N GLU A 166 -7.40 -0.93 -6.05
CA GLU A 166 -6.43 -0.99 -4.96
C GLU A 166 -7.08 -1.34 -3.60
N PHE A 167 -8.29 -0.84 -3.34
CA PHE A 167 -9.06 -1.23 -2.15
C PHE A 167 -9.44 -2.71 -2.15
N SER A 168 -9.65 -3.33 -3.31
CA SER A 168 -9.86 -4.79 -3.38
C SER A 168 -8.64 -5.55 -2.90
N HIS A 169 -7.42 -5.12 -3.24
CA HIS A 169 -6.19 -5.74 -2.73
C HIS A 169 -6.03 -5.54 -1.22
N LEU A 170 -6.47 -4.40 -0.72
CA LEU A 170 -6.50 -4.11 0.72
C LEU A 170 -7.46 -5.05 1.44
N LEU A 171 -8.71 -5.13 0.99
CA LEU A 171 -9.77 -5.97 1.58
C LEU A 171 -9.42 -7.47 1.54
N ASN A 172 -8.83 -7.94 0.44
CA ASN A 172 -8.47 -9.36 0.28
C ASN A 172 -7.12 -9.74 0.92
N GLY A 173 -6.37 -8.76 1.46
CA GLY A 173 -5.09 -8.99 2.14
C GLY A 173 -3.93 -9.32 1.19
N ASP A 174 -4.02 -8.91 -0.07
CA ASP A 174 -3.01 -9.19 -1.11
C ASP A 174 -1.69 -8.46 -0.82
N MET A 175 -1.78 -7.28 -0.20
CA MET A 175 -0.64 -6.42 0.15
C MET A 175 0.39 -7.15 1.03
N HIS A 176 -0.07 -7.90 2.04
CA HIS A 176 0.80 -8.64 2.96
C HIS A 176 1.59 -9.73 2.23
N LEU A 177 0.91 -10.48 1.36
CA LEU A 177 1.57 -11.48 0.53
C LEU A 177 2.62 -10.79 -0.36
N ASN A 178 2.25 -9.71 -1.03
CA ASN A 178 3.16 -8.99 -1.93
C ASN A 178 4.41 -8.45 -1.22
N LEU A 179 4.29 -7.86 -0.03
CA LEU A 179 5.43 -7.38 0.77
C LEU A 179 6.37 -8.54 1.18
N ARG A 180 5.81 -9.67 1.60
CA ARG A 180 6.62 -10.87 1.91
C ARG A 180 7.36 -11.39 0.68
N LEU A 181 6.73 -11.34 -0.50
CA LEU A 181 7.37 -11.74 -1.75
C LEU A 181 8.53 -10.82 -2.13
N ILE A 182 8.39 -9.52 -1.93
CA ILE A 182 9.51 -8.58 -2.12
C ILE A 182 10.68 -9.00 -1.22
N GLY A 183 10.42 -9.21 0.08
CA GLY A 183 11.43 -9.64 1.04
C GLY A 183 12.15 -10.94 0.65
N LEU A 184 11.40 -11.98 0.28
CA LEU A 184 11.99 -13.27 -0.11
C LEU A 184 12.80 -13.16 -1.41
N LEU A 185 12.25 -12.50 -2.44
CA LEU A 185 12.93 -12.38 -3.74
C LEU A 185 14.17 -11.50 -3.67
N SER A 186 14.21 -10.51 -2.76
CA SER A 186 15.42 -9.71 -2.53
C SER A 186 16.62 -10.55 -2.08
N GLY A 187 16.42 -11.64 -1.33
CA GLY A 187 17.52 -12.54 -0.94
C GLY A 187 18.17 -13.24 -2.13
N ILE A 188 17.36 -13.69 -3.10
CA ILE A 188 17.87 -14.28 -4.34
C ILE A 188 18.62 -13.23 -5.18
N LEU A 189 18.09 -12.01 -5.24
CA LEU A 189 18.71 -10.90 -5.97
C LEU A 189 20.12 -10.54 -5.44
N VAL A 190 20.38 -10.71 -4.14
CA VAL A 190 21.72 -10.48 -3.55
C VAL A 190 22.79 -11.32 -4.25
N ILE A 191 22.48 -12.53 -4.70
CA ILE A 191 23.43 -13.39 -5.41
C ILE A 191 23.78 -12.79 -6.78
N GLY A 192 22.77 -12.32 -7.51
CA GLY A 192 22.99 -11.66 -8.80
C GLY A 192 23.74 -10.33 -8.67
N GLU A 193 23.42 -9.54 -7.63
CA GLU A 193 24.13 -8.30 -7.30
C GLU A 193 25.61 -8.57 -6.95
N THR A 194 25.88 -9.61 -6.17
CA THR A 194 27.24 -10.06 -5.84
C THR A 194 28.02 -10.36 -7.12
N GLY A 195 27.40 -11.04 -8.08
CA GLY A 195 27.98 -11.27 -9.42
C GLY A 195 28.33 -9.97 -10.16
N ARG A 196 27.40 -8.99 -10.16
CA ARG A 196 27.67 -7.66 -10.76
C ARG A 196 28.78 -6.88 -10.07
N VAL A 197 28.89 -6.98 -8.74
CA VAL A 197 29.99 -6.35 -7.98
C VAL A 197 31.32 -7.01 -8.32
N LEU A 198 31.39 -8.35 -8.38
CA LEU A 198 32.58 -9.09 -8.82
C LEU A 198 33.04 -8.68 -10.22
N MET A 199 32.11 -8.59 -11.18
CA MET A 199 32.42 -8.16 -12.54
C MET A 199 32.98 -6.72 -12.58
N ARG A 200 32.41 -5.79 -11.80
CA ARG A 200 32.90 -4.40 -11.72
C ARG A 200 34.30 -4.31 -11.10
N MET A 201 34.59 -5.08 -10.07
CA MET A 201 35.91 -5.12 -9.44
C MET A 201 37.01 -5.59 -10.41
N CYS A 202 36.68 -6.52 -11.31
CA CYS A 202 37.61 -6.99 -12.35
C CYS A 202 37.85 -5.98 -13.49
N GLY A 203 36.91 -5.05 -13.74
CA GLY A 203 37.01 -4.06 -14.82
C GLY A 203 37.93 -2.86 -14.54
N TRP A 204 38.34 -2.65 -13.28
CA TRP A 204 39.21 -1.54 -12.86
C TRP A 204 40.70 -1.89 -12.74
N SER A 205 41.07 -3.17 -12.86
CA SER A 205 42.45 -3.61 -12.67
C SER A 205 43.18 -3.71 -14.02
N ASN A 206 43.71 -2.59 -14.51
CA ASN A 206 44.41 -2.52 -15.81
C ASN A 206 45.94 -2.63 -15.69
N ASP A 207 46.49 -2.83 -14.48
CA ASP A 207 47.93 -2.72 -14.19
C ASP A 207 48.49 -3.96 -13.44
N GLY A 208 48.26 -5.15 -13.98
CA GLY A 208 48.59 -6.44 -13.33
C GLY A 208 49.42 -7.41 -14.17
N SER A 209 50.32 -8.14 -13.50
CA SER A 209 51.25 -9.12 -14.08
C SER A 209 50.54 -10.29 -14.80
N ARG A 210 51.26 -11.07 -15.61
CA ARG A 210 50.69 -12.24 -16.34
C ARG A 210 50.09 -13.32 -15.42
N ARG A 211 50.51 -13.40 -14.14
CA ARG A 211 50.00 -14.37 -13.16
C ARG A 211 48.65 -13.93 -12.56
N ASP A 212 48.46 -12.62 -12.40
CA ASP A 212 47.20 -12.03 -11.90
C ASP A 212 46.07 -12.09 -12.93
N ARG A 213 46.42 -12.07 -14.22
CA ARG A 213 45.46 -12.21 -15.33
C ARG A 213 44.63 -13.49 -15.26
N GLY A 214 45.22 -14.61 -14.83
CA GLY A 214 44.49 -15.88 -14.69
C GLY A 214 43.40 -15.77 -13.61
N VAL A 215 43.73 -15.20 -12.45
CA VAL A 215 42.81 -15.00 -11.33
C VAL A 215 41.68 -14.04 -11.72
N ILE A 216 41.99 -12.95 -12.43
CA ILE A 216 41.00 -11.97 -12.90
C ILE A 216 40.00 -12.61 -13.89
N ILE A 217 40.46 -13.45 -14.82
CA ILE A 217 39.59 -14.15 -15.78
C ILE A 217 38.63 -15.11 -15.04
N TRP A 218 39.13 -15.84 -14.04
CA TRP A 218 38.29 -16.74 -13.23
C TRP A 218 37.27 -16.00 -12.37
N LEU A 219 37.68 -14.90 -11.71
CA LEU A 219 36.77 -14.05 -10.94
C LEU A 219 35.69 -13.42 -11.81
N LEU A 220 36.05 -12.98 -13.03
CA LEU A 220 35.09 -12.47 -14.01
C LEU A 220 34.09 -13.57 -14.44
N GLY A 221 34.59 -14.78 -14.73
CA GLY A 221 33.76 -15.93 -15.05
C GLY A 221 32.79 -16.29 -13.92
N ALA A 222 33.27 -16.36 -12.68
CA ALA A 222 32.45 -16.58 -11.50
C ALA A 222 31.40 -15.47 -11.30
N GLY A 223 31.79 -14.20 -11.52
CA GLY A 223 30.90 -13.05 -11.47
C GLY A 223 29.76 -13.14 -12.50
N ILE A 224 30.08 -13.51 -13.75
CA ILE A 224 29.09 -13.72 -14.82
C ILE A 224 28.13 -14.86 -14.45
N VAL A 225 28.65 -15.99 -13.95
CA VAL A 225 27.82 -17.13 -13.56
C VAL A 225 26.87 -16.73 -12.43
N LEU A 226 27.37 -16.10 -11.36
CA LEU A 226 26.54 -15.63 -10.26
C LEU A 226 25.49 -14.60 -10.70
N PHE A 227 25.86 -13.69 -11.60
CA PHE A 227 24.94 -12.74 -12.21
C PHE A 227 23.81 -13.47 -12.97
N VAL A 228 24.15 -14.39 -13.87
CA VAL A 228 23.17 -15.13 -14.67
C VAL A 228 22.25 -15.96 -13.76
N ILE A 229 22.78 -16.73 -12.82
CA ILE A 229 21.95 -17.57 -11.92
C ILE A 229 21.09 -16.74 -10.99
N GLY A 230 21.61 -15.64 -10.43
CA GLY A 230 20.82 -14.73 -9.61
C GLY A 230 19.63 -14.17 -10.40
N TYR A 231 19.85 -13.72 -11.64
CA TYR A 231 18.78 -13.21 -12.50
C TYR A 231 17.83 -14.30 -13.01
N VAL A 232 18.31 -15.51 -13.26
CA VAL A 232 17.44 -16.66 -13.62
C VAL A 232 16.56 -17.05 -12.44
N GLY A 233 17.10 -17.14 -11.23
CA GLY A 233 16.32 -17.40 -10.02
C GLY A 233 15.27 -16.32 -9.78
N TYR A 234 15.64 -15.06 -9.98
CA TYR A 234 14.72 -13.92 -9.93
C TYR A 234 13.63 -14.00 -11.01
N PHE A 235 13.99 -14.35 -12.25
CA PHE A 235 13.07 -14.55 -13.37
C PHE A 235 12.00 -15.61 -13.06
N PHE A 236 12.41 -16.78 -12.54
CA PHE A 236 11.45 -17.80 -12.14
C PHE A 236 10.56 -17.32 -11.00
N GLY A 237 11.13 -16.60 -10.02
CA GLY A 237 10.36 -15.93 -8.97
C GLY A 237 9.26 -15.01 -9.53
N ARG A 238 9.56 -14.25 -10.58
CA ARG A 238 8.59 -13.38 -11.27
C ARG A 238 7.50 -14.17 -11.99
N LEU A 239 7.85 -15.25 -12.69
CA LEU A 239 6.89 -16.07 -13.43
C LEU A 239 5.83 -16.67 -12.49
N ILE A 240 6.27 -17.14 -11.33
CA ILE A 240 5.41 -17.75 -10.30
C ILE A 240 4.45 -16.70 -9.72
N LYS A 241 5.00 -15.53 -9.41
CA LYS A 241 4.23 -14.41 -8.89
C LYS A 241 3.16 -13.96 -9.88
N ALA A 242 3.52 -13.83 -11.16
CA ALA A 242 2.59 -13.49 -12.22
C ALA A 242 1.47 -14.53 -12.37
N ALA A 243 1.77 -15.83 -12.23
CA ALA A 243 0.78 -16.89 -12.31
C ALA A 243 -0.26 -16.81 -11.16
N ILE A 244 0.18 -16.47 -9.95
CA ILE A 244 -0.69 -16.36 -8.77
C ILE A 244 -1.53 -15.07 -8.79
N ASN A 245 -0.96 -13.97 -9.27
CA ASN A 245 -1.63 -12.66 -9.24
C ASN A 245 -2.72 -12.54 -10.30
N ARG A 246 -2.60 -13.22 -11.46
CA ARG A 246 -3.55 -13.07 -12.58
C ARG A 246 -5.03 -13.25 -12.21
N GLU A 247 -5.36 -14.24 -11.39
CA GLU A 247 -6.76 -14.46 -10.98
C GLU A 247 -7.25 -13.40 -9.99
N ARG A 248 -6.36 -12.88 -9.14
CA ARG A 248 -6.68 -11.83 -8.17
C ARG A 248 -6.99 -10.50 -8.86
N GLU A 249 -6.32 -10.22 -9.97
CA GLU A 249 -6.59 -9.02 -10.79
C GLU A 249 -8.02 -9.00 -11.34
N TYR A 250 -8.55 -10.13 -11.84
CA TYR A 250 -9.94 -10.19 -12.31
C TYR A 250 -10.95 -10.03 -11.17
N LEU A 251 -10.65 -10.59 -9.99
CA LEU A 251 -11.47 -10.39 -8.80
C LEU A 251 -11.43 -8.91 -8.35
N ALA A 252 -10.27 -8.27 -8.44
CA ALA A 252 -10.10 -6.87 -8.10
C ALA A 252 -10.86 -5.95 -9.06
N ASP A 253 -10.83 -6.22 -10.36
CA ASP A 253 -11.65 -5.50 -11.35
C ASP A 253 -13.15 -5.66 -11.06
N ALA A 254 -13.61 -6.87 -10.75
CA ALA A 254 -15.01 -7.12 -10.41
C ALA A 254 -15.43 -6.40 -9.11
N SER A 255 -14.55 -6.40 -8.11
CA SER A 255 -14.78 -5.73 -6.82
C SER A 255 -14.76 -4.21 -6.98
N ALA A 256 -13.89 -3.68 -7.85
CA ALA A 256 -13.88 -2.26 -8.20
C ALA A 256 -15.22 -1.83 -8.82
N VAL A 257 -15.79 -2.65 -9.73
CA VAL A 257 -17.14 -2.40 -10.26
C VAL A 257 -18.20 -2.47 -9.16
N GLN A 258 -18.07 -3.41 -8.21
CA GLN A 258 -19.00 -3.53 -7.09
C GLN A 258 -18.96 -2.31 -6.14
N PHE A 259 -17.77 -1.82 -5.80
CA PHE A 259 -17.59 -0.66 -4.91
C PHE A 259 -18.02 0.65 -5.58
N THR A 260 -17.60 0.87 -6.82
CA THR A 260 -17.91 2.11 -7.56
C THR A 260 -19.33 2.13 -8.11
N ARG A 261 -19.92 0.96 -8.36
CA ARG A 261 -21.16 0.78 -9.13
C ARG A 261 -21.10 1.44 -10.52
N ASN A 262 -19.89 1.66 -11.03
CA ASN A 262 -19.64 2.36 -12.29
C ASN A 262 -18.63 1.58 -13.15
N PRO A 263 -19.09 0.60 -13.94
CA PRO A 263 -18.21 -0.17 -14.82
C PRO A 263 -17.52 0.69 -15.88
N ALA A 264 -18.13 1.80 -16.31
CA ALA A 264 -17.54 2.70 -17.30
C ALA A 264 -16.30 3.41 -16.76
N GLY A 265 -16.30 3.84 -15.49
CA GLY A 265 -15.12 4.44 -14.84
C GLY A 265 -13.96 3.46 -14.73
N VAL A 266 -14.22 2.22 -14.30
CA VAL A 266 -13.20 1.16 -14.22
C VAL A 266 -12.66 0.82 -15.61
N ALA A 267 -13.53 0.64 -16.61
CA ALA A 267 -13.10 0.36 -17.97
C ALA A 267 -12.32 1.53 -18.59
N GLY A 268 -12.72 2.78 -18.33
CA GLY A 268 -12.01 3.99 -18.75
C GLY A 268 -10.58 4.04 -18.22
N ALA A 269 -10.42 3.81 -16.91
CA ALA A 269 -9.10 3.72 -16.27
C ALA A 269 -8.21 2.66 -16.93
N LEU A 270 -8.73 1.45 -17.12
CA LEU A 270 -8.00 0.36 -17.78
C LEU A 270 -7.63 0.70 -19.24
N LYS A 271 -8.52 1.39 -19.97
CA LYS A 271 -8.28 1.87 -21.34
C LYS A 271 -7.18 2.92 -21.38
N LYS A 272 -7.13 3.87 -20.43
CA LYS A 272 -6.08 4.91 -20.36
C LYS A 272 -4.71 4.36 -19.98
N VAL A 273 -4.69 3.35 -19.10
CA VAL A 273 -3.49 2.56 -18.74
C VAL A 273 -3.02 1.67 -19.91
N GLY A 274 -3.91 1.40 -20.87
CA GLY A 274 -3.67 0.71 -22.13
C GLY A 274 -2.37 1.05 -22.85
N ASP A 275 -1.50 0.04 -22.92
CA ASP A 275 -0.13 0.13 -23.42
C ASP A 275 -0.04 0.36 -24.94
N ARG A 276 0.02 1.63 -25.34
CA ARG A 276 0.54 1.99 -26.68
C ARG A 276 1.85 2.77 -26.66
N TYR A 277 2.37 3.18 -25.49
CA TYR A 277 3.57 4.03 -25.40
C TYR A 277 4.29 3.95 -24.04
N GLY A 278 4.16 2.87 -23.25
CA GLY A 278 4.75 2.85 -21.90
C GLY A 278 4.12 3.89 -20.97
N ARG A 279 2.83 4.20 -21.15
CA ARG A 279 2.10 5.26 -20.42
C ARG A 279 1.98 5.01 -18.92
N SER A 280 2.18 3.78 -18.47
CA SER A 280 2.21 3.39 -17.05
C SER A 280 3.61 3.12 -16.53
N ALA A 281 4.65 3.38 -17.34
CA ALA A 281 6.03 3.18 -16.94
C ALA A 281 6.41 4.11 -15.79
N ILE A 282 7.18 3.55 -14.85
CA ILE A 282 7.69 4.28 -13.69
C ILE A 282 9.21 4.34 -13.80
N HIS A 283 9.78 5.54 -13.74
CA HIS A 283 11.21 5.77 -13.94
C HIS A 283 12.00 5.82 -12.62
N HIS A 284 11.56 5.05 -11.63
CA HIS A 284 12.20 4.96 -10.33
C HIS A 284 13.22 3.78 -10.28
N PRO A 285 14.40 3.92 -9.65
CA PRO A 285 15.40 2.83 -9.56
C PRO A 285 14.87 1.56 -8.90
N ARG A 286 13.85 1.67 -8.04
CA ARG A 286 13.18 0.55 -7.38
C ARG A 286 11.88 0.11 -8.06
N ALA A 287 11.51 0.71 -9.20
CA ALA A 287 10.28 0.38 -9.92
C ALA A 287 10.20 -1.11 -10.27
N GLU A 288 11.32 -1.74 -10.62
CA GLU A 288 11.34 -3.19 -10.90
C GLU A 288 11.00 -4.02 -9.64
N GLU A 289 11.53 -3.62 -8.48
CA GLU A 289 11.29 -4.29 -7.20
C GLU A 289 9.80 -4.26 -6.81
N PHE A 290 9.16 -3.10 -6.98
CA PHE A 290 7.76 -2.86 -6.63
C PHE A 290 6.78 -3.04 -7.81
N SER A 291 7.27 -3.47 -8.98
CA SER A 291 6.56 -3.51 -10.27
C SER A 291 5.19 -4.20 -10.26
N HIS A 292 4.99 -5.10 -9.31
CA HIS A 292 3.81 -5.97 -9.17
C HIS A 292 2.76 -5.43 -8.19
N LEU A 293 3.06 -4.35 -7.47
CA LEU A 293 2.08 -3.66 -6.63
C LEU A 293 1.22 -2.71 -7.47
N PHE A 294 1.75 -2.30 -8.63
CA PHE A 294 1.19 -1.28 -9.47
C PHE A 294 -0.08 -1.74 -10.22
N PHE A 295 -1.10 -0.89 -10.27
CA PHE A 295 -2.33 -1.06 -11.04
C PHE A 295 -2.07 -1.37 -12.53
N GLY A 296 -1.10 -0.66 -13.11
CA GLY A 296 -0.67 -0.76 -14.50
C GLY A 296 0.74 -1.33 -14.62
N GLN A 297 1.09 -1.75 -15.84
CA GLN A 297 2.41 -2.32 -16.11
C GLN A 297 3.52 -1.25 -15.98
N ALA A 298 4.26 -1.30 -14.87
CA ALA A 298 5.28 -0.30 -14.53
C ALA A 298 6.58 -0.40 -15.35
N LEU A 299 6.82 -1.51 -16.05
CA LEU A 299 8.01 -1.76 -16.86
C LEU A 299 7.62 -1.76 -18.35
N ALA A 300 8.17 -0.81 -19.12
CA ALA A 300 7.87 -0.60 -20.54
C ALA A 300 8.25 -1.79 -21.46
N SER A 301 9.07 -2.72 -20.99
CA SER A 301 9.68 -3.78 -21.80
C SER A 301 9.36 -5.18 -21.28
N SER A 302 8.11 -5.63 -21.43
CA SER A 302 7.76 -7.06 -21.38
C SER A 302 7.65 -7.64 -22.78
N TRP A 303 8.80 -7.81 -23.44
CA TRP A 303 8.93 -8.50 -24.73
C TRP A 303 8.40 -9.94 -24.71
N LEU A 304 8.18 -10.51 -23.53
CA LEU A 304 7.50 -11.80 -23.30
C LEU A 304 6.26 -11.53 -22.43
N GLY A 305 5.05 -11.59 -23.01
CA GLY A 305 3.78 -11.46 -22.26
C GLY A 305 3.58 -12.50 -21.14
N LEU A 306 4.50 -13.47 -21.02
CA LEU A 306 4.58 -14.43 -19.92
C LEU A 306 5.12 -13.81 -18.62
N LEU A 307 5.86 -12.70 -18.68
CA LEU A 307 6.47 -12.02 -17.52
C LEU A 307 5.68 -10.79 -17.05
N ALA A 308 4.56 -10.48 -17.71
CA ALA A 308 3.65 -9.45 -17.26
C ALA A 308 3.07 -9.85 -15.90
N SER A 309 3.25 -8.99 -14.89
CA SER A 309 2.69 -9.16 -13.55
C SER A 309 1.16 -9.17 -13.55
N HIS A 310 0.54 -8.61 -14.60
CA HIS A 310 -0.90 -8.50 -14.77
C HIS A 310 -1.38 -9.30 -16.00
N PRO A 311 -2.63 -9.80 -15.99
CA PRO A 311 -3.28 -10.31 -17.19
C PRO A 311 -3.27 -9.26 -18.31
N PRO A 312 -3.35 -9.68 -19.58
CA PRO A 312 -3.40 -8.74 -20.69
C PRO A 312 -4.62 -7.80 -20.54
N LEU A 313 -4.37 -6.49 -20.61
CA LEU A 313 -5.39 -5.45 -20.40
C LEU A 313 -6.64 -5.65 -21.26
N ARG A 314 -6.47 -6.13 -22.50
CA ARG A 314 -7.62 -6.43 -23.38
C ARG A 314 -8.61 -7.43 -22.77
N ARG A 315 -8.13 -8.42 -22.01
CA ARG A 315 -9.00 -9.38 -21.33
C ARG A 315 -9.70 -8.76 -20.12
N ARG A 316 -8.98 -7.94 -19.34
CA ARG A 316 -9.54 -7.18 -18.21
C ARG A 316 -10.64 -6.22 -18.67
N ILE A 317 -10.36 -5.42 -19.70
CA ILE A 317 -11.33 -4.47 -20.27
C ILE A 317 -12.58 -5.20 -20.76
N ARG A 318 -12.45 -6.30 -21.51
CA ARG A 318 -13.62 -7.07 -21.98
C ARG A 318 -14.42 -7.73 -20.85
N ALA A 319 -13.78 -8.06 -19.73
CA ALA A 319 -14.48 -8.61 -18.58
C ALA A 319 -15.38 -7.56 -17.88
N VAL A 320 -14.96 -6.29 -17.89
CA VAL A 320 -15.70 -5.17 -17.29
C VAL A 320 -16.66 -4.50 -18.29
N ASP A 321 -16.22 -4.32 -19.53
CA ASP A 321 -16.94 -3.73 -20.65
C ASP A 321 -16.95 -4.70 -21.85
N PRO A 322 -17.92 -5.63 -21.90
CA PRO A 322 -18.04 -6.60 -22.99
C PRO A 322 -18.29 -5.98 -24.36
N ARG A 323 -18.71 -4.70 -24.41
CA ARG A 323 -19.03 -3.97 -25.66
C ARG A 323 -17.83 -3.25 -26.25
N TRP A 324 -16.67 -3.29 -25.59
CA TRP A 324 -15.49 -2.60 -26.07
C TRP A 324 -15.01 -3.12 -27.44
N ASP A 325 -14.91 -2.22 -28.40
CA ASP A 325 -14.52 -2.45 -29.80
C ASP A 325 -13.01 -2.69 -30.00
N GLY A 326 -12.21 -2.54 -28.94
CA GLY A 326 -10.75 -2.72 -28.99
C GLY A 326 -9.96 -1.46 -29.34
N THR A 327 -10.63 -0.31 -29.46
CA THR A 327 -10.01 1.01 -29.70
C THR A 327 -9.48 1.61 -28.39
N TRP A 328 -8.37 2.32 -28.46
CA TRP A 328 -7.74 2.95 -27.30
C TRP A 328 -7.98 4.47 -27.33
N PRO A 329 -8.44 5.08 -26.23
CA PRO A 329 -8.69 6.51 -26.19
C PRO A 329 -7.37 7.32 -26.22
N GLU A 330 -7.45 8.51 -26.80
CA GLU A 330 -6.42 9.53 -26.65
C GLU A 330 -6.50 10.12 -25.23
N VAL A 331 -5.34 10.27 -24.57
CA VAL A 331 -5.29 10.74 -23.18
C VAL A 331 -4.84 12.20 -23.20
N ALA A 332 -5.81 13.11 -23.19
CA ALA A 332 -5.56 14.54 -23.00
C ALA A 332 -5.60 14.89 -21.49
N PRO A 333 -4.92 15.97 -21.06
CA PRO A 333 -5.12 16.56 -19.74
C PRO A 333 -6.61 16.89 -19.53
N ILE A 334 -7.11 16.69 -18.33
CA ILE A 334 -8.52 16.93 -18.02
C ILE A 334 -8.72 18.40 -17.72
N GLU A 335 -9.62 19.04 -18.47
CA GLU A 335 -10.16 20.33 -18.06
C GLU A 335 -11.02 20.14 -16.80
N PRO A 336 -10.84 20.97 -15.76
CA PRO A 336 -11.61 20.83 -14.53
C PRO A 336 -13.11 20.96 -14.86
N PRO A 337 -13.96 20.05 -14.36
CA PRO A 337 -15.39 20.15 -14.61
C PRO A 337 -15.94 21.46 -14.04
N PRO A 338 -16.93 22.09 -14.70
CA PRO A 338 -17.62 23.23 -14.12
C PRO A 338 -18.24 22.81 -12.78
N ARG A 339 -18.04 23.65 -11.74
CA ARG A 339 -18.63 23.41 -10.42
C ARG A 339 -20.15 23.39 -10.55
N SER A 340 -20.73 22.20 -10.52
CA SER A 340 -22.17 22.02 -10.31
C SER A 340 -22.45 22.27 -8.83
N GLU A 341 -22.95 23.46 -8.49
CA GLU A 341 -23.55 23.74 -7.19
C GLU A 341 -24.76 22.83 -7.00
N LEU A 342 -24.59 21.74 -6.25
CA LEU A 342 -25.71 20.98 -5.73
C LEU A 342 -26.41 21.86 -4.69
N GLU A 343 -27.44 22.58 -5.13
CA GLU A 343 -28.38 23.28 -4.25
C GLU A 343 -29.13 22.26 -3.41
N VAL A 344 -28.64 22.01 -2.19
CA VAL A 344 -29.41 21.28 -1.17
C VAL A 344 -30.37 22.28 -0.52
N SER A 345 -31.54 22.50 -1.14
CA SER A 345 -32.64 23.27 -0.54
C SER A 345 -33.68 22.33 0.04
N GLY A 346 -33.76 22.25 1.37
CA GLY A 346 -34.84 21.60 2.10
C GLY A 346 -34.62 21.59 3.61
N PRO A 347 -35.62 21.95 4.44
CA PRO A 347 -35.46 21.94 5.90
C PRO A 347 -35.30 20.51 6.41
N ALA A 348 -34.23 20.25 7.16
CA ALA A 348 -33.99 18.97 7.83
C ALA A 348 -35.06 18.73 8.91
N ARG A 349 -35.94 17.75 8.69
CA ARG A 349 -36.85 17.25 9.72
C ARG A 349 -36.12 16.24 10.59
N SER A 350 -36.07 16.52 11.89
CA SER A 350 -35.66 15.54 12.90
C SER A 350 -36.69 14.40 12.93
N LEU A 351 -36.26 13.21 12.52
CA LEU A 351 -37.05 11.98 12.62
C LEU A 351 -36.52 11.19 13.81
N VAL A 352 -37.34 11.07 14.85
CA VAL A 352 -37.10 10.13 15.94
C VAL A 352 -37.47 8.74 15.42
N ILE A 353 -36.47 7.94 15.06
CA ILE A 353 -36.65 6.58 14.53
C ILE A 353 -36.28 5.57 15.64
N GLY A 354 -37.17 4.61 15.91
CA GLY A 354 -36.93 3.55 16.89
C GLY A 354 -35.87 2.54 16.43
N ALA A 355 -35.12 1.98 17.38
CA ALA A 355 -33.95 1.12 17.13
C ALA A 355 -34.22 -0.11 16.23
N GLU A 356 -35.41 -0.71 16.29
CA GLU A 356 -35.79 -1.85 15.41
C GLU A 356 -35.90 -1.45 13.93
N GLN A 357 -36.37 -0.22 13.65
CA GLN A 357 -36.50 0.28 12.28
C GLN A 357 -35.15 0.63 11.66
N ILE A 358 -34.17 0.97 12.51
CA ILE A 358 -32.78 1.19 12.10
C ILE A 358 -32.14 -0.16 11.72
N ALA A 359 -32.31 -1.19 12.56
CA ALA A 359 -31.78 -2.53 12.30
C ALA A 359 -32.32 -3.15 10.99
N ALA A 360 -33.61 -2.95 10.70
CA ALA A 360 -34.23 -3.43 9.46
C ALA A 360 -33.81 -2.66 8.18
N ARG A 361 -33.12 -1.52 8.33
CA ARG A 361 -32.72 -0.63 7.22
C ARG A 361 -31.20 -0.61 6.97
N ILE A 362 -30.43 -1.37 7.73
CA ILE A 362 -28.97 -1.52 7.54
C ILE A 362 -28.70 -1.95 6.09
N GLY A 363 -27.96 -1.11 5.35
CA GLY A 363 -27.60 -1.36 3.95
C GLY A 363 -28.54 -0.76 2.89
N ARG A 364 -29.65 -0.10 3.27
CA ARG A 364 -30.51 0.67 2.36
C ARG A 364 -30.48 2.17 2.70
N PHE A 365 -29.66 2.93 1.98
CA PHE A 365 -29.62 4.39 2.10
C PHE A 365 -30.83 5.01 1.36
N SER A 366 -31.69 5.71 2.08
CA SER A 366 -32.73 6.55 1.47
C SER A 366 -32.19 7.96 1.23
N PRO A 367 -32.79 8.74 0.30
CA PRO A 367 -32.46 10.16 0.13
C PRO A 367 -32.56 10.95 1.44
N GLU A 368 -33.48 10.57 2.34
CA GLU A 368 -33.66 11.17 3.65
C GLU A 368 -32.44 10.93 4.58
N HIS A 369 -31.85 9.73 4.57
CA HIS A 369 -30.64 9.46 5.35
C HIS A 369 -29.43 10.27 4.84
N ILE A 370 -29.32 10.42 3.52
CA ILE A 370 -28.27 11.25 2.90
C ILE A 370 -28.48 12.72 3.28
N ALA A 371 -29.72 13.21 3.22
CA ALA A 371 -30.07 14.58 3.62
C ALA A 371 -29.80 14.83 5.11
N TYR A 372 -30.10 13.87 5.98
CA TYR A 372 -29.79 13.95 7.41
C TYR A 372 -28.28 14.02 7.65
N GLY A 373 -27.49 13.15 7.02
CA GLY A 373 -26.03 13.17 7.13
C GLY A 373 -25.42 14.46 6.59
N ALA A 374 -25.91 14.95 5.45
CA ALA A 374 -25.49 16.23 4.88
C ALA A 374 -25.84 17.42 5.80
N ALA A 375 -27.04 17.43 6.38
CA ALA A 375 -27.45 18.45 7.34
C ALA A 375 -26.63 18.39 8.63
N LEU A 376 -26.32 17.19 9.13
CA LEU A 376 -25.47 17.00 10.30
C LEU A 376 -24.07 17.57 10.06
N LEU A 377 -23.45 17.24 8.92
CA LEU A 377 -22.15 17.78 8.53
C LEU A 377 -22.19 19.29 8.28
N ALA A 378 -23.24 19.81 7.65
CA ALA A 378 -23.38 21.24 7.38
C ALA A 378 -23.57 22.08 8.67
N ASN A 379 -24.13 21.47 9.71
CA ASN A 379 -24.35 22.11 11.00
C ASN A 379 -23.12 22.02 11.94
N LEU A 380 -22.09 21.25 11.58
CA LEU A 380 -20.85 21.24 12.36
C LEU A 380 -20.11 22.58 12.21
N PRO A 381 -19.68 23.22 13.32
CA PRO A 381 -18.85 24.41 13.23
C PRO A 381 -17.59 24.16 12.41
N SER A 382 -17.21 25.12 11.56
CA SER A 382 -16.03 25.00 10.69
C SER A 382 -14.75 24.75 11.49
N GLU A 383 -14.67 25.29 12.71
CA GLU A 383 -13.58 25.05 13.65
C GLU A 383 -13.43 23.57 14.04
N ILE A 384 -14.55 22.87 14.26
CA ILE A 384 -14.54 21.45 14.61
C ILE A 384 -14.20 20.59 13.39
N THR A 385 -14.73 20.97 12.23
CA THR A 385 -14.42 20.28 10.97
C THR A 385 -12.94 20.41 10.63
N ALA A 386 -12.35 21.60 10.82
CA ALA A 386 -10.92 21.84 10.65
C ALA A 386 -10.09 21.09 11.69
N ALA A 387 -10.50 21.12 12.96
CA ALA A 387 -9.81 20.40 14.04
C ALA A 387 -9.78 18.88 13.81
N SER A 388 -10.86 18.30 13.28
CA SER A 388 -10.93 16.86 12.99
C SER A 388 -9.95 16.42 11.89
N ARG A 389 -9.50 17.35 11.04
CA ARG A 389 -8.58 17.07 9.91
C ARG A 389 -7.10 17.30 10.23
N ASP A 390 -6.82 18.02 11.31
CA ASP A 390 -5.45 18.28 11.77
C ASP A 390 -5.02 17.24 12.83
N PRO A 391 -3.85 16.57 12.71
CA PRO A 391 -3.48 15.49 13.62
C PRO A 391 -3.37 15.89 15.10
N PHE A 392 -2.91 17.12 15.38
CA PHE A 392 -2.80 17.60 16.75
C PHE A 392 -4.17 17.97 17.32
N SER A 393 -4.95 18.72 16.56
CA SER A 393 -6.28 19.19 16.95
C SER A 393 -7.30 18.05 17.03
N ALA A 394 -7.16 17.01 16.20
CA ALA A 394 -8.01 15.82 16.24
C ALA A 394 -7.84 15.04 17.56
N ARG A 395 -6.61 14.97 18.11
CA ARG A 395 -6.37 14.40 19.46
C ARG A 395 -7.16 15.18 20.51
N ALA A 396 -7.08 16.50 20.46
CA ALA A 396 -7.79 17.38 21.38
C ALA A 396 -9.31 17.26 21.24
N ALA A 397 -9.83 17.14 20.01
CA ALA A 397 -11.25 16.92 19.77
C ALA A 397 -11.76 15.61 20.39
N ILE A 398 -11.00 14.51 20.26
CA ILE A 398 -11.35 13.23 20.91
C ILE A 398 -11.33 13.35 22.43
N LEU A 399 -10.31 13.96 23.02
CA LEU A 399 -10.25 14.15 24.47
C LEU A 399 -11.41 15.03 24.97
N ALA A 400 -11.77 16.08 24.22
CA ALA A 400 -12.89 16.95 24.54
C ALA A 400 -14.25 16.22 24.53
N LEU A 401 -14.41 15.17 23.70
CA LEU A 401 -15.59 14.30 23.68
C LEU A 401 -15.70 13.39 24.92
N LEU A 402 -14.57 13.12 25.60
CA LEU A 402 -14.49 12.24 26.75
C LEU A 402 -14.64 12.95 28.10
N ILE A 403 -14.60 14.29 28.10
CA ILE A 403 -14.78 15.07 29.33
C ILE A 403 -16.20 14.87 29.88
N ASP A 404 -16.28 14.43 31.14
CA ASP A 404 -17.55 14.19 31.83
C ASP A 404 -18.27 15.52 32.15
N ALA A 405 -19.59 15.49 32.22
CA ALA A 405 -20.40 16.64 32.63
C ALA A 405 -20.30 16.93 34.13
N ARG A 406 -19.94 15.93 34.95
CA ARG A 406 -19.77 16.03 36.41
C ARG A 406 -18.47 16.80 36.71
N PRO A 407 -18.54 17.98 37.36
CA PRO A 407 -17.37 18.84 37.57
C PRO A 407 -16.21 18.17 38.32
N ALA A 408 -16.51 17.29 39.27
CA ALA A 408 -15.48 16.59 40.05
C ALA A 408 -14.63 15.62 39.19
N ILE A 409 -15.26 14.94 38.24
CA ILE A 409 -14.58 13.99 37.34
C ILE A 409 -13.88 14.76 36.22
N ALA A 410 -14.55 15.78 35.66
CA ALA A 410 -13.96 16.66 34.65
C ALA A 410 -12.66 17.29 35.14
N GLU A 411 -12.58 17.73 36.40
CA GLU A 411 -11.35 18.30 36.97
C GLU A 411 -10.21 17.28 37.02
N LEU A 412 -10.48 16.02 37.41
CA LEU A 412 -9.49 14.94 37.38
C LEU A 412 -9.00 14.66 35.95
N GLN A 413 -9.92 14.65 34.98
CA GLN A 413 -9.60 14.47 33.57
C GLN A 413 -8.75 15.63 33.04
N TRP A 414 -9.07 16.89 33.38
CA TRP A 414 -8.27 18.05 32.99
C TRP A 414 -6.85 17.99 33.55
N GLN A 415 -6.70 17.55 34.81
CA GLN A 415 -5.39 17.37 35.43
C GLN A 415 -4.59 16.25 34.76
N ALA A 416 -5.24 15.14 34.38
CA ALA A 416 -4.60 14.05 33.65
C ALA A 416 -4.06 14.50 32.28
N ILE A 417 -4.85 15.26 31.50
CA ILE A 417 -4.39 15.80 30.21
C ILE A 417 -3.24 16.78 30.43
N ALA A 418 -3.41 17.76 31.34
CA ALA A 418 -2.40 18.80 31.57
C ALA A 418 -1.09 18.25 32.13
N GLY A 419 -1.14 17.20 32.96
CA GLY A 419 0.04 16.56 33.51
C GLY A 419 0.89 15.83 32.46
N ARG A 420 0.28 15.40 31.35
CA ARG A 420 0.97 14.65 30.29
C ARG A 420 1.36 15.52 29.10
N ASP A 421 0.47 16.41 28.66
CA ASP A 421 0.68 17.29 27.50
C ASP A 421 -0.03 18.64 27.70
N PRO A 422 0.66 19.66 28.23
CA PRO A 422 0.09 20.99 28.49
C PRO A 422 -0.45 21.70 27.24
N SER A 423 0.21 21.50 26.10
CA SER A 423 -0.22 22.07 24.82
C SER A 423 -1.54 21.44 24.37
N LEU A 424 -1.64 20.11 24.47
CA LEU A 424 -2.87 19.40 24.16
C LEU A 424 -4.01 19.77 25.13
N ALA A 425 -3.72 19.98 26.42
CA ALA A 425 -4.71 20.44 27.39
C ALA A 425 -5.27 21.82 27.02
N THR A 426 -4.41 22.72 26.56
CA THR A 426 -4.81 24.07 26.11
C THR A 426 -5.75 23.97 24.90
N GLU A 427 -5.39 23.17 23.91
CA GLU A 427 -6.22 22.96 22.72
C GLU A 427 -7.53 22.24 23.04
N THR A 428 -7.51 21.24 23.93
CA THR A 428 -8.72 20.53 24.37
C THR A 428 -9.68 21.47 25.09
N ARG A 429 -9.18 22.38 25.94
CA ARG A 429 -9.99 23.42 26.59
C ARG A 429 -10.57 24.42 25.60
N ARG A 430 -9.86 24.71 24.49
CA ARG A 430 -10.36 25.57 23.41
C ARG A 430 -11.54 24.93 22.69
N LEU A 431 -11.46 23.63 22.40
CA LEU A 431 -12.47 22.90 21.62
C LEU A 431 -13.67 22.42 22.45
N HIS A 432 -13.47 22.09 23.73
CA HIS A 432 -14.52 21.55 24.60
C HIS A 432 -15.82 22.38 24.68
N PRO A 433 -15.81 23.72 24.85
CA PRO A 433 -17.06 24.50 24.89
C PRO A 433 -17.82 24.50 23.55
N ILE A 434 -17.16 24.17 22.44
CA ILE A 434 -17.77 24.06 21.12
C ILE A 434 -18.34 22.64 20.91
N ILE A 435 -17.65 21.62 21.43
CA ILE A 435 -18.02 20.20 21.27
C ILE A 435 -19.11 19.77 22.25
N ALA A 436 -19.01 20.15 23.53
CA ALA A 436 -19.92 19.69 24.57
C ALA A 436 -21.42 19.98 24.27
N PRO A 437 -21.81 21.13 23.70
CA PRO A 437 -23.21 21.42 23.35
C PRO A 437 -23.76 20.60 22.17
N LEU A 438 -22.92 19.96 21.35
CA LEU A 438 -23.36 19.20 20.17
C LEU A 438 -24.13 17.92 20.55
N GLY A 439 -24.02 17.48 21.81
CA GLY A 439 -24.72 16.32 22.34
C GLY A 439 -24.25 14.98 21.78
N ASP A 440 -24.92 13.90 22.18
CA ASP A 440 -24.48 12.54 21.89
C ASP A 440 -24.55 12.18 20.40
N ALA A 441 -25.45 12.82 19.64
CA ALA A 441 -25.62 12.58 18.21
C ALA A 441 -24.38 12.98 17.38
N ALA A 442 -23.55 13.90 17.87
CA ALA A 442 -22.34 14.35 17.18
C ALA A 442 -21.09 13.53 17.53
N ARG A 443 -21.10 12.72 18.60
CA ARG A 443 -19.91 12.00 19.09
C ARG A 443 -19.31 11.06 18.05
N LEU A 444 -20.13 10.15 17.51
CA LEU A 444 -19.67 9.16 16.53
C LEU A 444 -19.25 9.81 15.20
N PRO A 445 -20.03 10.74 14.61
CA PRO A 445 -19.60 11.49 13.42
C PRO A 445 -18.26 12.22 13.62
N LEU A 446 -18.06 12.89 14.76
CA LEU A 446 -16.82 13.59 15.03
C LEU A 446 -15.64 12.64 15.22
N PHE A 447 -15.86 11.50 15.86
CA PHE A 447 -14.86 10.45 15.94
C PHE A 447 -14.46 9.94 14.56
N ASP A 448 -15.44 9.58 13.72
CA ASP A 448 -15.21 9.08 12.37
C ASP A 448 -14.49 10.09 11.49
N LEU A 449 -14.89 11.37 11.55
CA LEU A 449 -14.23 12.47 10.84
C LEU A 449 -12.78 12.68 11.31
N SER A 450 -12.47 12.38 12.58
CA SER A 450 -11.13 12.53 13.14
C SER A 450 -10.21 11.36 12.79
N MET A 451 -10.75 10.20 12.42
CA MET A 451 -9.97 8.98 12.19
C MET A 451 -8.83 9.11 11.16
N PRO A 452 -9.01 9.79 10.01
CA PRO A 452 -7.93 9.98 9.04
C PRO A 452 -6.73 10.73 9.65
N ALA A 453 -6.98 11.79 10.42
CA ALA A 453 -5.97 12.57 11.10
C ALA A 453 -5.33 11.79 12.27
N LEU A 454 -6.13 11.06 13.06
CA LEU A 454 -5.59 10.23 14.15
C LEU A 454 -4.71 9.08 13.64
N ARG A 455 -5.02 8.54 12.46
CA ARG A 455 -4.19 7.52 11.79
C ARG A 455 -2.85 8.07 11.34
N SER A 456 -2.72 9.38 11.18
CA SER A 456 -1.46 10.01 10.81
C SER A 456 -0.45 10.11 11.93
N LEU A 457 -0.87 9.90 13.17
CA LEU A 457 -0.01 10.01 14.35
C LEU A 457 1.13 8.99 14.29
N GLY A 458 2.32 9.44 14.67
CA GLY A 458 3.47 8.58 14.89
C GLY A 458 3.21 7.56 16.00
N ALA A 459 4.03 6.50 16.06
CA ALA A 459 3.83 5.41 17.01
C ALA A 459 3.79 5.89 18.48
N GLY A 460 4.72 6.77 18.88
CA GLY A 460 4.74 7.36 20.23
C GLY A 460 3.49 8.17 20.54
N GLN A 461 3.14 9.12 19.67
CA GLN A 461 1.94 9.96 19.82
C GLN A 461 0.64 9.14 19.94
N ARG A 462 0.56 8.01 19.22
CA ARG A 462 -0.59 7.09 19.29
C ARG A 462 -0.66 6.38 20.63
N ILE A 463 0.48 5.87 21.13
CA ILE A 463 0.57 5.23 22.44
C ILE A 463 0.17 6.22 23.54
N ASP A 464 0.69 7.45 23.47
CA ASP A 464 0.39 8.50 24.44
C ASP A 464 -1.08 8.89 24.43
N LEU A 465 -1.69 9.02 23.25
CA LEU A 465 -3.13 9.29 23.11
C LEU A 465 -3.97 8.16 23.70
N LEU A 466 -3.67 6.90 23.37
CA LEU A 466 -4.43 5.75 23.87
C LEU A 466 -4.33 5.63 25.39
N ALA A 467 -3.16 5.90 25.95
CA ALA A 467 -2.97 5.92 27.39
C ALA A 467 -3.75 7.07 28.04
N LEU A 468 -3.77 8.28 27.45
CA LEU A 468 -4.60 9.38 27.94
C LEU A 468 -6.09 9.03 27.88
N VAL A 469 -6.55 8.44 26.79
CA VAL A 469 -7.94 7.98 26.65
C VAL A 469 -8.29 6.99 27.77
N ALA A 470 -7.40 6.04 28.07
CA ALA A 470 -7.60 5.09 29.16
C ALA A 470 -7.66 5.77 30.54
N ASP A 471 -6.79 6.75 30.78
CA ASP A 471 -6.76 7.52 32.04
C ASP A 471 -8.06 8.32 32.21
N LEU A 472 -8.55 8.98 31.15
CA LEU A 472 -9.79 9.75 31.18
C LEU A 472 -11.02 8.89 31.43
N VAL A 473 -11.05 7.73 30.77
CA VAL A 473 -12.14 6.76 30.88
C VAL A 473 -12.18 6.14 32.28
N SER A 474 -11.03 5.93 32.91
CA SER A 474 -10.95 5.37 34.27
C SER A 474 -11.13 6.41 35.38
N ALA A 475 -11.30 7.69 35.04
CA ALA A 475 -11.36 8.79 36.00
C ALA A 475 -12.60 8.77 36.90
N ASP A 476 -13.69 8.12 36.44
CA ASP A 476 -14.92 7.95 37.21
C ASP A 476 -14.85 6.78 38.22
N GLN A 477 -13.84 5.91 38.11
CA GLN A 477 -13.69 4.67 38.88
C GLN A 477 -14.89 3.70 38.77
N GLU A 478 -15.71 3.84 37.73
CA GLU A 478 -16.91 3.01 37.51
C GLU A 478 -16.63 1.79 36.60
N LEU A 479 -15.46 1.73 35.97
CA LEU A 479 -15.02 0.60 35.15
C LEU A 479 -14.30 -0.47 35.98
N THR A 480 -14.97 -1.62 36.13
CA THR A 480 -14.40 -2.88 36.66
C THR A 480 -13.61 -3.66 35.63
#